data_AF-A0A968CGP0-F1
#
_entry.id   AF-A0A968CGP0-F1
#
_cell.length_a   1.000
_cell.length_b   1.000
_cell.length_c   1.000
_cell.angle_alpha   90.00
_cell.angle_beta   90.00
_cell.angle_gamma   90.00
#
_symmetry.space_group_name_H-M   'P 1'
#
loop_
_entity.id
_entity.type
_entity.pdbx_description
1 polymer ?
#
loop_
_entity_poly.entity_id
_entity_poly.type
_entity_poly.pdbx_seq_one_letter_code
_entity_poly.pdbx_strand_id
1 'polypeptide(L)'
;YTIDGGGGLSTGGQYTITGTIGQPDAAYSRGGNYELLGGFWPGGPFCFVDFEHFAGFADYWLYEICDEGNNWCDGADLNHLDGVNGVDLRLFVEEWLCYCPAGWPLK
;
A
#
# COMPACT_ATOMS: atom_id res chain seq x y z
N TYR A 1 8.88 14.59 28.85
CA TYR A 1 7.44 14.92 28.77
C TYR A 1 6.92 14.29 27.49
N THR A 2 5.74 13.67 27.51
CA THR A 2 5.06 13.15 26.31
C THR A 2 3.79 13.96 26.11
N ILE A 3 3.41 14.18 24.85
CA ILE A 3 2.17 14.87 24.49
C ILE A 3 1.26 13.79 23.91
N ASP A 4 0.33 13.30 24.73
CA ASP A 4 -0.44 12.08 24.45
C ASP A 4 -1.85 12.38 23.91
N GLY A 5 -2.08 13.55 23.32
CA GLY A 5 -3.39 13.98 22.84
C GLY A 5 -3.34 14.84 21.58
N GLY A 6 -4.04 14.42 20.52
CA GLY A 6 -4.18 15.14 19.24
C GLY A 6 -5.12 16.35 19.28
N GLY A 7 -5.27 17.00 20.43
CA GLY A 7 -6.31 18.00 20.71
C GLY A 7 -7.39 17.49 21.66
N GLY A 8 -8.46 18.28 21.87
CA GLY A 8 -9.52 17.95 22.83
C GLY A 8 -10.53 19.07 23.09
N LEU A 9 -11.47 18.80 24.00
CA LEU A 9 -12.48 19.75 24.46
C LEU A 9 -11.86 20.78 25.42
N SER A 10 -12.05 22.07 25.15
CA SER A 10 -11.72 23.17 26.06
C SER A 10 -12.99 23.92 26.44
N THR A 11 -13.18 24.21 27.72
CA THR A 11 -14.37 24.89 28.25
C THR A 11 -14.00 26.15 29.03
N GLY A 12 -14.79 27.22 28.87
CA GLY A 12 -14.69 28.44 29.65
C GLY A 12 -16.01 29.21 29.68
N GLY A 13 -16.62 29.31 30.87
CA GLY A 13 -17.95 29.91 31.02
C GLY A 13 -19.02 29.12 30.27
N GLN A 14 -19.79 29.79 29.41
CA GLN A 14 -20.81 29.16 28.55
C GLN A 14 -20.26 28.63 27.23
N TYR A 15 -18.95 28.74 26.99
CA TYR A 15 -18.34 28.39 25.71
C TYR A 15 -17.57 27.08 25.78
N THR A 16 -17.72 26.32 24.71
CA THR A 16 -17.05 25.05 24.48
C THR A 16 -16.38 25.11 23.11
N ILE A 17 -15.08 24.81 23.07
CA ILE A 17 -14.29 24.75 21.83
C ILE A 17 -13.70 23.34 21.75
N THR A 18 -13.92 22.68 20.61
CA THR A 18 -13.28 21.39 20.30
C THR A 18 -12.31 21.64 19.17
N GLY A 19 -11.03 21.33 19.38
CA GLY A 19 -9.99 21.52 18.37
C GLY A 19 -9.03 20.35 18.35
N THR A 20 -8.54 20.02 17.16
CA THR A 20 -7.36 19.17 16.99
C THR A 20 -6.12 20.03 17.11
N ILE A 21 -5.07 19.58 17.81
CA ILE A 21 -3.73 20.15 17.57
C ILE A 21 -3.38 19.74 16.15
N GLY A 22 -3.01 20.71 15.31
CA GLY A 22 -2.68 20.46 13.90
C GLY A 22 -1.68 19.32 13.81
N GLN A 23 -2.14 18.17 13.32
CA GLN A 23 -1.24 17.10 12.94
C GLN A 23 -0.64 17.54 11.61
N PRO A 24 0.69 17.64 11.47
CA PRO A 24 1.29 17.69 10.15
C PRO A 24 0.70 16.54 9.34
N ASP A 25 0.37 16.79 8.08
CA ASP A 25 -0.11 15.72 7.20
C ASP A 25 0.86 14.56 7.29
N ALA A 26 0.35 13.42 7.73
CA ALA A 26 1.16 12.24 7.95
C ALA A 26 1.67 11.77 6.58
N ALA A 27 2.97 11.90 6.37
CA ALA A 27 3.62 11.62 5.11
C ALA A 27 5.07 11.21 5.33
N TYR A 28 5.73 10.81 4.25
CA TYR A 28 7.17 10.60 4.23
C TYR A 28 7.92 11.87 4.64
N SER A 29 8.85 11.73 5.58
CA SER A 29 9.76 12.77 6.04
C SER A 29 11.18 12.22 6.13
N ARG A 30 12.19 13.05 5.83
CA ARG A 30 13.62 12.66 5.92
C ARG A 30 14.47 13.72 6.57
N GLY A 31 15.52 13.31 7.29
CA GLY A 31 16.48 14.20 7.92
C GLY A 31 17.79 13.48 8.29
N GLY A 32 18.92 13.97 7.78
CA GLY A 32 20.21 13.29 7.93
C GLY A 32 20.19 11.89 7.30
N ASN A 33 20.55 10.87 8.08
CA ASN A 33 20.53 9.47 7.67
C ASN A 33 19.23 8.75 8.09
N TYR A 34 18.19 9.49 8.46
CA TYR A 34 16.95 8.93 8.97
C TYR A 34 15.78 9.26 8.04
N GLU A 35 14.92 8.26 7.88
CA GLU A 35 13.64 8.36 7.19
C GLU A 35 12.53 8.00 8.17
N LEU A 36 11.40 8.70 8.07
CA LEU A 36 10.22 8.49 8.89
C LEU A 36 9.00 8.47 7.97
N LEU A 37 8.28 7.36 7.99
CA LEU A 37 6.97 7.24 7.36
C LEU A 37 5.91 7.42 8.44
N GLY A 38 5.26 8.58 8.45
CA GLY A 38 4.08 8.83 9.27
C GLY A 38 2.81 8.47 8.51
N GLY A 39 1.80 7.96 9.20
CA GLY A 39 0.50 7.64 8.61
C GLY A 39 -0.50 7.20 9.67
N PHE A 40 -1.77 7.13 9.29
CA PHE A 40 -2.73 6.33 10.07
C PHE A 40 -2.35 4.87 9.90
N TRP A 41 -2.44 4.06 10.95
CA TRP A 41 -2.36 2.60 10.81
C TRP A 41 -3.63 2.16 10.07
N PRO A 42 -3.58 1.71 8.79
CA PRO A 42 -4.74 1.08 8.19
C PRO A 42 -5.11 -0.11 9.06
N GLY A 43 -6.28 -0.05 9.70
CA GLY A 43 -6.77 -1.06 10.64
C GLY A 43 -7.17 -2.38 9.97
N GLY A 44 -6.43 -2.84 8.96
CA GLY A 44 -6.64 -4.09 8.24
C GLY A 44 -5.32 -4.83 8.00
N PRO A 45 -5.35 -6.06 7.49
CA PRO A 45 -4.14 -6.74 7.06
C PRO A 45 -3.45 -5.87 6.01
N PHE A 46 -2.26 -5.38 6.34
CA PHE A 46 -1.43 -4.64 5.41
C PHE A 46 -0.99 -5.61 4.32
N CYS A 47 -1.51 -5.43 3.10
CA CYS A 47 -0.95 -6.04 1.92
C CYS A 47 -0.04 -5.01 1.27
N PHE A 48 1.24 -5.34 1.16
CA PHE A 48 2.24 -4.58 0.41
C PHE A 48 2.79 -5.48 -0.68
N VAL A 49 2.94 -4.94 -1.89
CA VAL A 49 3.59 -5.70 -2.97
C VAL A 49 5.07 -5.78 -2.65
N ASP A 50 5.54 -7.00 -2.42
CA ASP A 50 6.90 -7.29 -1.98
C ASP A 50 7.44 -8.55 -2.66
N PHE A 51 8.50 -9.12 -2.09
CA PHE A 51 9.14 -10.30 -2.67
C PHE A 51 8.29 -11.58 -2.62
N GLU A 52 7.30 -11.69 -1.74
CA GLU A 52 6.37 -12.83 -1.74
C GLU A 52 5.52 -12.80 -3.01
N HIS A 53 4.99 -11.62 -3.34
CA HIS A 53 4.24 -11.38 -4.56
C HIS A 53 5.11 -11.53 -5.82
N PHE A 54 6.37 -11.05 -5.76
CA PHE A 54 7.30 -11.23 -6.87
C PHE A 54 7.63 -12.71 -7.11
N ALA A 55 7.69 -13.53 -6.06
CA ALA A 55 7.90 -14.97 -6.23
C ALA A 55 6.74 -15.60 -7.02
N GLY A 56 5.49 -15.29 -6.66
CA GLY A 56 4.32 -15.75 -7.41
C GLY A 56 4.31 -15.27 -8.86
N PHE A 57 4.69 -14.01 -9.10
CA PHE A 57 4.88 -13.49 -10.46
C PHE A 57 5.97 -14.25 -11.23
N ALA A 58 7.12 -14.50 -10.59
CA ALA A 58 8.29 -15.11 -11.19
C ALA A 58 8.10 -16.60 -11.51
N ASP A 59 7.24 -17.31 -10.77
CA ASP A 59 6.87 -18.70 -11.04
C ASP A 59 6.22 -18.87 -12.42
N TYR A 60 5.59 -17.80 -12.94
CA TYR A 60 4.96 -17.76 -14.24
C TYR A 60 5.70 -16.89 -15.27
N TRP A 61 6.92 -16.44 -14.99
CA TRP A 61 7.66 -15.55 -15.90
C TRP A 61 7.85 -16.17 -17.29
N LEU A 62 7.43 -15.45 -18.33
CA LEU A 62 7.43 -15.88 -19.74
C LEU A 62 6.53 -17.08 -20.03
N TYR A 63 5.55 -17.35 -19.17
CA TYR A 63 4.52 -18.34 -19.45
C TYR A 63 3.52 -17.77 -20.45
N GLU A 64 3.35 -18.43 -21.60
CA GLU A 64 2.59 -17.89 -22.75
C GLU A 64 1.08 -18.16 -22.69
N ILE A 65 0.63 -19.09 -21.84
CA ILE A 65 -0.75 -19.58 -21.83
C ILE A 65 -1.44 -19.10 -20.56
N CYS A 66 -1.86 -17.83 -20.51
CA CYS A 66 -2.65 -17.29 -19.41
C CYS A 66 -4.07 -16.97 -19.93
N ASP A 67 -5.09 -17.49 -19.24
CA ASP A 67 -6.49 -17.24 -19.55
C ASP A 67 -7.38 -17.36 -18.31
N GLU A 68 -8.68 -17.11 -18.45
CA GLU A 68 -9.64 -17.24 -17.34
C GLU A 68 -9.64 -18.66 -16.72
N GLY A 69 -9.29 -19.69 -17.50
CA GLY A 69 -9.23 -21.09 -17.06
C GLY A 69 -8.08 -21.41 -16.10
N ASN A 70 -6.99 -20.64 -16.10
CA ASN A 70 -5.90 -20.74 -15.14
C ASN A 70 -5.73 -19.49 -14.28
N ASN A 71 -6.80 -18.71 -14.14
CA ASN A 71 -6.80 -17.45 -13.40
C ASN A 71 -5.67 -16.50 -13.84
N TRP A 72 -5.46 -16.39 -15.16
CA TRP A 72 -4.41 -15.55 -15.74
C TRP A 72 -3.03 -15.85 -15.14
N CYS A 73 -2.66 -17.13 -15.15
CA CYS A 73 -1.43 -17.63 -14.54
C CYS A 73 -1.35 -17.36 -13.03
N ASP A 74 -2.39 -17.80 -12.30
CA ASP A 74 -2.59 -17.52 -10.87
C ASP A 74 -2.43 -16.03 -10.51
N GLY A 75 -2.81 -15.14 -11.42
CA GLY A 75 -2.74 -13.70 -11.25
C GLY A 75 -1.43 -13.05 -11.65
N ALA A 76 -0.49 -13.80 -12.23
CA ALA A 76 0.80 -13.26 -12.67
C ALA A 76 0.71 -12.46 -13.98
N ASP A 77 -0.25 -12.77 -14.87
CA ASP A 77 -0.61 -11.87 -15.95
C ASP A 77 -1.51 -10.79 -15.37
N LEU A 78 -0.98 -9.57 -15.25
CA LEU A 78 -1.66 -8.46 -14.58
C LEU A 78 -2.53 -7.67 -15.56
N ASN A 79 -2.27 -7.78 -16.85
CA ASN A 79 -2.98 -7.04 -17.88
C ASN A 79 -4.14 -7.86 -18.52
N HIS A 80 -4.16 -9.18 -18.30
CA HIS A 80 -5.17 -10.12 -18.78
C HIS A 80 -5.31 -10.13 -20.33
N LEU A 81 -4.21 -10.06 -21.07
CA LEU A 81 -4.22 -10.05 -22.54
C LEU A 81 -3.50 -11.24 -23.16
N ASP A 82 -2.35 -11.63 -22.61
CA ASP A 82 -1.46 -12.63 -23.18
C ASP A 82 -0.71 -13.39 -22.08
N GLY A 83 0.53 -13.83 -22.35
CA GLY A 83 1.34 -14.48 -21.33
C GLY A 83 2.04 -13.48 -20.41
N VAL A 84 2.57 -13.96 -19.29
CA VAL A 84 3.35 -13.11 -18.37
C VAL A 84 4.61 -12.60 -19.04
N ASN A 85 4.71 -11.28 -19.23
CA ASN A 85 5.83 -10.69 -19.97
C ASN A 85 6.24 -9.31 -19.42
N GLY A 86 7.02 -8.56 -20.21
CA GLY A 86 7.54 -7.26 -19.81
C GLY A 86 6.45 -6.21 -19.54
N VAL A 87 5.26 -6.36 -20.12
CA VAL A 87 4.10 -5.51 -19.84
C VAL A 87 3.60 -5.74 -18.42
N ASP A 88 3.51 -6.99 -17.98
CA ASP A 88 3.10 -7.35 -16.61
C ASP A 88 4.15 -6.96 -15.59
N LEU A 89 5.43 -7.17 -15.90
CA LEU A 89 6.52 -6.73 -15.03
C LEU A 89 6.48 -5.22 -14.80
N ARG A 90 6.12 -4.42 -15.83
CA ARG A 90 5.95 -2.98 -15.66
C ARG A 90 4.81 -2.67 -14.67
N LEU A 91 3.66 -3.32 -14.81
CA LEU A 91 2.52 -3.13 -13.90
C LEU A 91 2.87 -3.56 -12.46
N PHE A 92 3.60 -4.67 -12.31
CA PHE A 92 4.08 -5.12 -11.01
C PHE A 92 5.00 -4.09 -10.35
N VAL A 93 5.95 -3.54 -11.13
CA VAL A 93 6.92 -2.55 -10.63
C VAL A 93 6.27 -1.20 -10.29
N GLU A 94 5.18 -0.83 -10.97
CA GLU A 94 4.39 0.36 -10.60
C GLU A 94 3.79 0.26 -9.19
N GLU A 95 3.53 -0.96 -8.74
CA GLU A 95 2.97 -1.25 -7.41
C GLU A 95 4.03 -1.70 -6.39
N TRP A 96 5.32 -1.77 -6.78
CA TRP A 96 6.39 -2.28 -5.92
C TRP A 96 6.53 -1.47 -4.62
N LEU A 97 6.45 -2.17 -3.48
CA LEU A 97 6.45 -1.58 -2.13
C LEU A 97 5.34 -0.55 -1.90
N CYS A 98 4.32 -0.52 -2.75
CA CYS A 98 3.07 0.19 -2.51
C CYS A 98 2.08 -0.71 -1.78
N TYR A 99 1.02 -0.10 -1.26
CA TYR A 99 -0.15 -0.86 -0.81
C TYR A 99 -0.71 -1.65 -1.99
N CYS A 100 -1.02 -2.92 -1.75
CA CYS A 100 -1.67 -3.73 -2.76
C CYS A 100 -2.95 -3.04 -3.27
N PRO A 101 -3.10 -2.91 -4.60
CA PRO A 101 -4.36 -2.49 -5.19
C PRO A 101 -5.54 -3.33 -4.70
N ALA A 102 -6.74 -2.75 -4.76
CA ALA A 102 -7.95 -3.49 -4.44
C ALA A 102 -8.09 -4.71 -5.37
N GLY A 103 -8.11 -5.91 -4.80
CA GLY A 103 -8.17 -7.15 -5.57
C GLY A 103 -6.84 -7.60 -6.17
N TRP A 104 -5.71 -7.15 -5.61
CA TRP A 104 -4.37 -7.63 -6.00
C TRP A 104 -4.33 -9.16 -6.11
N PRO A 105 -3.97 -9.71 -7.28
CA PRO A 105 -4.26 -11.11 -7.60
C PRO A 105 -3.17 -12.07 -7.10
N LEU A 106 -1.94 -11.58 -6.97
CA LEU A 106 -0.84 -12.27 -6.30
C LEU A 106 -1.05 -12.11 -4.80
N LYS A 107 -1.09 -13.20 -4.03
CA LYS A 107 -1.20 -13.18 -2.57
C LYS A 107 -0.17 -14.10 -1.95
#